data_AF-A0A382DYE4-F1
#
_entry.id   AF-A0A382DYE4-F1
#
_cell.length_a   1.000
_cell.length_b   1.000
_cell.length_c   1.000
_cell.angle_alpha   90.00
_cell.angle_beta   90.00
_cell.angle_gamma   90.00
#
_symmetry.space_group_name_H-M   'P 1'
#
loop_
_entity.id
_entity.type
_entity.pdbx_description
1 polymer ?
#
loop_
_entity_poly.entity_id
_entity_poly.type
_entity_poly.pdbx_seq_one_letter_code
_entity_poly.pdbx_strand_id
1 'polypeptide(L)'
;ARDKAKTVKDTRQIARDKTAKQLADAQSAQKAHKTQGDDWGKRSSFRSEQVSLLRETHRKAKEALAGIPEDVGLKDAVAKQEKALAAMDNAFVQARDKTAGHLANAETFSKQATAHASALTAAENAFKAAETALAVHEKTRIEKDSAIKAATADQTAKLAANNTANSALAQQTKEQVTATKAEKTPAQNLRDAEAVLATAVRSAAKWQAETINVERHLELGKLADLQNELSGLAAIAAEAKALHDAALAALEAARKALVEVPLKIKAKEQTLAKQQSAMAIETNNLEKARKDSTEKEGFLNQVQTLATATKAKAAAEAANAELAAANAKFGETLALLRKDLTNSNSAITAQESKLEGVQTTVSQAEADLNQTRKLSQDAPKVVEEKLKVSKQTETKLGETTGVLDTFKVQVTAQQTKSDSLFKKYLESLPK
;
A
#
# COMPACT_ATOMS: atom_id res chain seq x y z
N ALA A 1 -11.92 -40.62 76.97
CA ALA A 1 -12.93 -39.85 77.75
C ALA A 1 -14.16 -40.69 78.06
N ARG A 2 -14.81 -41.27 77.05
CA ARG A 2 -15.89 -42.26 77.19
C ARG A 2 -15.57 -43.39 78.18
N ASP A 3 -14.45 -44.09 77.97
CA ASP A 3 -14.14 -45.28 78.78
C ASP A 3 -13.94 -44.91 80.25
N LYS A 4 -13.30 -43.77 80.52
CA LYS A 4 -13.19 -43.21 81.87
C LYS A 4 -14.56 -42.89 82.48
N ALA A 5 -15.48 -42.28 81.73
CA ALA A 5 -16.83 -41.97 82.20
C ALA A 5 -17.67 -43.24 82.47
N LYS A 6 -17.51 -44.29 81.65
CA LYS A 6 -18.13 -45.60 81.87
C LYS A 6 -17.64 -46.25 83.15
N THR A 7 -16.32 -46.31 83.34
CA THR A 7 -15.73 -46.84 84.58
C THR A 7 -16.21 -46.10 85.82
N VAL A 8 -16.36 -44.76 85.73
CA VAL A 8 -16.89 -43.95 86.83
C VAL A 8 -18.36 -44.29 87.13
N LYS A 9 -19.22 -44.44 86.12
CA LYS A 9 -20.62 -44.87 86.31
C LYS A 9 -20.69 -46.22 87.02
N ASP A 10 -19.97 -47.22 86.51
CA ASP A 10 -19.98 -48.58 87.05
C ASP A 10 -19.50 -48.60 88.51
N THR A 11 -18.45 -47.85 88.83
CA THR A 11 -17.93 -47.71 90.21
C THR A 11 -18.97 -47.07 91.15
N ARG A 12 -19.67 -46.03 90.69
CA ARG A 12 -20.70 -45.34 91.49
C ARG A 12 -21.95 -46.21 91.70
N GLN A 13 -22.29 -47.08 90.75
CA GLN A 13 -23.36 -48.06 90.90
C GLN A 13 -23.05 -49.06 92.01
N ILE A 14 -21.84 -49.65 91.99
CA ILE A 14 -21.38 -50.58 93.02
C ILE A 14 -21.42 -49.93 94.41
N ALA A 15 -20.98 -48.67 94.52
CA ALA A 15 -21.00 -47.92 95.77
C ALA A 15 -22.43 -47.67 96.29
N ARG A 16 -23.38 -47.31 95.40
CA ARG A 16 -24.80 -47.16 95.76
C ARG A 16 -25.37 -48.48 96.30
N ASP A 17 -25.13 -49.58 95.59
CA ASP A 17 -25.69 -50.90 95.95
C ASP A 17 -25.14 -51.39 97.30
N LYS A 18 -23.87 -51.13 97.57
CA LYS A 18 -23.25 -51.41 98.87
C LYS A 18 -23.92 -50.62 100.00
N THR A 19 -24.16 -49.32 99.82
CA THR A 19 -24.78 -48.47 100.84
C THR A 19 -26.25 -48.84 101.06
N ALA A 20 -26.99 -49.20 100.01
CA ALA A 20 -28.36 -49.68 100.11
C ALA A 20 -28.45 -50.96 100.97
N LYS A 21 -27.50 -51.89 100.79
CA LYS A 21 -27.40 -53.09 101.61
C LYS A 21 -27.11 -52.77 103.08
N GLN A 22 -26.16 -51.88 103.37
CA GLN A 22 -25.82 -51.47 104.73
C GLN A 22 -27.01 -50.83 105.48
N LEU A 23 -27.83 -50.04 104.77
CA LEU A 23 -29.06 -49.48 105.34
C LEU A 23 -30.05 -50.59 105.74
N ALA A 24 -30.29 -51.56 104.85
CA ALA A 24 -31.21 -52.67 105.10
C ALA A 24 -30.77 -53.54 106.30
N ASP A 25 -29.46 -53.80 106.41
CA ASP A 25 -28.87 -54.58 107.51
C ASP A 25 -29.03 -53.85 108.86
N ALA A 26 -28.74 -52.54 108.92
CA ALA A 26 -28.87 -51.74 110.14
C ALA A 26 -30.33 -51.63 110.63
N GLN A 27 -31.29 -51.44 109.72
CA GLN A 27 -32.72 -51.42 110.07
C GLN A 27 -33.20 -52.76 110.62
N SER A 28 -32.73 -53.87 110.04
CA SER A 28 -33.06 -55.22 110.50
C SER A 28 -32.50 -55.50 111.91
N ALA A 29 -31.26 -55.10 112.16
CA ALA A 29 -30.60 -55.27 113.47
C ALA A 29 -31.25 -54.40 114.57
N GLN A 30 -31.61 -53.15 114.28
CA GLN A 30 -32.36 -52.29 115.19
C GLN A 30 -33.66 -52.97 115.66
N LYS A 31 -34.42 -53.51 114.71
CA LYS A 31 -35.71 -54.16 114.99
C LYS A 31 -35.52 -55.37 115.91
N ALA A 32 -34.54 -56.23 115.62
CA ALA A 32 -34.24 -57.41 116.43
C ALA A 32 -33.86 -57.07 117.87
N HIS A 33 -32.99 -56.08 118.08
CA HIS A 33 -32.55 -55.67 119.42
C HIS A 33 -33.66 -55.00 120.23
N LYS A 34 -34.54 -54.22 119.59
CA LYS A 34 -35.70 -53.63 120.27
C LYS A 34 -36.64 -54.71 120.81
N THR A 35 -36.95 -55.73 120.00
CA THR A 35 -37.76 -56.88 120.43
C THR A 35 -37.14 -57.62 121.62
N GLN A 36 -35.82 -57.88 121.58
CA GLN A 36 -35.15 -58.54 122.71
C GLN A 36 -35.11 -57.68 123.98
N GLY A 37 -34.98 -56.35 123.85
CA GLY A 37 -35.06 -55.44 124.98
C GLY A 37 -36.41 -55.51 125.69
N ASP A 38 -37.51 -55.51 124.93
CA ASP A 38 -38.86 -55.59 125.49
C ASP A 38 -39.10 -56.92 126.24
N ASP A 39 -38.61 -58.05 125.71
CA ASP A 39 -38.75 -59.37 126.33
C ASP A 39 -37.95 -59.49 127.63
N TRP A 40 -36.71 -59.00 127.66
CA TRP A 40 -35.91 -58.97 128.89
C TRP A 40 -36.48 -57.99 129.92
N GLY A 41 -37.07 -56.88 129.48
CA GLY A 41 -37.72 -55.91 130.35
C GLY A 41 -38.86 -56.53 131.15
N LYS A 42 -39.72 -57.32 130.48
CA LYS A 42 -40.81 -58.07 131.14
C LYS A 42 -40.27 -59.05 132.19
N ARG A 43 -39.19 -59.78 131.89
CA ARG A 43 -38.55 -60.72 132.83
C ARG A 43 -37.94 -60.01 134.03
N SER A 44 -37.35 -58.84 133.82
CA SER A 44 -36.82 -58.00 134.90
C SER A 44 -37.92 -57.59 135.86
N SER A 45 -39.04 -57.05 135.36
CA SER A 45 -40.18 -56.64 136.21
C SER A 45 -40.73 -57.81 137.04
N PHE A 46 -40.95 -58.97 136.41
CA PHE A 46 -41.43 -60.17 137.10
C PHE A 46 -40.48 -60.63 138.23
N ARG A 47 -39.17 -60.62 137.99
CA ARG A 47 -38.18 -61.04 139.00
C ARG A 47 -38.09 -60.04 140.18
N SER A 48 -38.25 -58.75 139.93
CA SER A 48 -38.30 -57.72 140.99
C SER A 48 -39.44 -57.96 141.98
N GLU A 49 -40.60 -58.35 141.49
CA GLU A 49 -41.77 -58.69 142.32
C GLU A 49 -41.48 -59.92 143.19
N GLN A 50 -40.88 -60.96 142.59
CA GLN A 50 -40.52 -62.19 143.31
C GLN A 50 -39.46 -61.97 144.40
N VAL A 51 -38.44 -61.15 144.14
CA VAL A 51 -37.44 -60.74 145.15
C VAL A 51 -38.13 -60.08 146.33
N SER A 52 -39.08 -59.17 146.08
CA SER A 52 -39.79 -58.43 147.13
C SER A 52 -40.58 -59.37 148.04
N LEU A 53 -41.24 -60.39 147.47
CA LEU A 53 -41.98 -61.41 148.23
C LEU A 53 -41.04 -62.30 149.07
N LEU A 54 -39.89 -62.71 148.51
CA LEU A 54 -38.89 -63.51 149.20
C LEU A 54 -38.24 -62.76 150.38
N ARG A 55 -38.03 -61.43 150.26
CA ARG A 55 -37.51 -60.61 151.38
C ARG A 55 -38.46 -60.60 152.57
N GLU A 56 -39.75 -60.43 152.30
CA GLU A 56 -40.78 -60.35 153.34
C GLU A 56 -40.98 -61.70 154.05
N THR A 57 -40.92 -62.80 153.29
CA THR A 57 -41.05 -64.15 153.86
C THR A 57 -39.82 -64.56 154.68
N HIS A 58 -38.61 -64.21 154.24
CA HIS A 58 -37.36 -64.41 154.99
C HIS A 58 -37.36 -63.64 156.33
N ARG A 59 -37.87 -62.40 156.34
CA ARG A 59 -38.00 -61.56 157.55
C ARG A 59 -38.87 -62.25 158.61
N LYS A 60 -40.05 -62.74 158.22
CA LYS A 60 -40.98 -63.44 159.13
C LYS A 60 -40.41 -64.74 159.69
N ALA A 61 -39.68 -65.51 158.88
CA ALA A 61 -39.04 -66.74 159.35
C ALA A 61 -37.92 -66.47 160.37
N LYS A 62 -37.15 -65.38 160.20
CA LYS A 62 -36.16 -64.93 161.20
C LYS A 62 -36.81 -64.57 162.53
N GLU A 63 -37.94 -63.88 162.51
CA GLU A 63 -38.71 -63.52 163.71
C GLU A 63 -39.23 -64.75 164.46
N ALA A 64 -39.77 -65.74 163.74
CA ALA A 64 -40.25 -66.97 164.33
C ALA A 64 -39.14 -67.80 164.99
N LEU A 65 -37.94 -67.85 164.39
CA LEU A 65 -36.79 -68.56 164.93
C LEU A 65 -36.28 -67.94 166.24
N ALA A 66 -36.41 -66.62 166.41
CA ALA A 66 -36.00 -65.94 167.64
C ALA A 66 -36.86 -66.32 168.86
N GLY A 67 -38.13 -66.72 168.64
CA GLY A 67 -39.06 -67.10 169.70
C GLY A 67 -38.89 -68.52 170.24
N ILE A 68 -38.28 -69.42 169.47
CA ILE A 68 -37.97 -70.80 169.87
C ILE A 68 -36.55 -71.13 169.39
N PRO A 69 -35.51 -70.68 170.10
CA PRO A 69 -34.12 -70.72 169.62
C PRO A 69 -33.54 -72.12 169.42
N GLU A 70 -34.11 -73.09 170.14
CA GLU A 70 -33.72 -74.51 170.11
C GLU A 70 -34.43 -75.28 168.97
N ASP A 71 -35.31 -74.64 168.17
CA ASP A 71 -36.01 -75.28 167.05
C ASP A 71 -35.10 -75.37 165.81
N VAL A 72 -34.58 -76.57 165.59
CA VAL A 72 -33.70 -76.90 164.46
C VAL A 72 -34.41 -76.75 163.10
N GLY A 73 -35.73 -76.97 163.05
CA GLY A 73 -36.54 -76.85 161.83
C GLY A 73 -36.66 -75.40 161.36
N LEU A 74 -36.83 -74.47 162.28
CA LEU A 74 -36.89 -73.02 161.98
C LEU A 74 -35.53 -72.46 161.52
N LYS A 75 -34.41 -72.98 162.06
CA LYS A 75 -33.05 -72.58 161.62
C LYS A 75 -32.81 -72.92 160.15
N ASP A 76 -33.20 -74.13 159.74
CA ASP A 76 -33.01 -74.59 158.37
C ASP A 76 -33.91 -73.85 157.36
N ALA A 77 -35.14 -73.49 157.76
CA ALA A 77 -36.07 -72.72 156.94
C ALA A 77 -35.56 -71.30 156.60
N VAL A 78 -35.01 -70.59 157.60
CA VAL A 78 -34.41 -69.25 157.40
C VAL A 78 -33.23 -69.31 156.44
N ALA A 79 -32.32 -70.27 156.64
CA ALA A 79 -31.15 -70.44 155.77
C ALA A 79 -31.53 -70.77 154.30
N LYS A 80 -32.60 -71.54 154.10
CA LYS A 80 -33.14 -71.81 152.75
C LYS A 80 -33.75 -70.57 152.10
N GLN A 81 -34.48 -69.75 152.86
CA GLN A 81 -35.04 -68.51 152.34
C GLN A 81 -33.97 -67.47 151.97
N GLU A 82 -32.89 -67.36 152.74
CA GLU A 82 -31.77 -66.47 152.42
C GLU A 82 -31.10 -66.84 151.08
N LYS A 83 -30.89 -68.15 150.85
CA LYS A 83 -30.39 -68.66 149.56
C LYS A 83 -31.36 -68.38 148.41
N ALA A 84 -32.66 -68.57 148.62
CA ALA A 84 -33.67 -68.31 147.59
C ALA A 84 -33.71 -66.83 147.21
N LEU A 85 -33.58 -65.93 148.19
CA LEU A 85 -33.53 -64.49 147.96
C LEU A 85 -32.29 -64.08 147.15
N ALA A 86 -31.10 -64.54 147.55
CA ALA A 86 -29.86 -64.21 146.85
C ALA A 86 -29.86 -64.70 145.38
N ALA A 87 -30.43 -65.88 145.12
CA ALA A 87 -30.57 -66.39 143.76
C ALA A 87 -31.51 -65.52 142.91
N MET A 88 -32.63 -65.07 143.46
CA MET A 88 -33.61 -64.26 142.73
C MET A 88 -33.13 -62.82 142.51
N ASP A 89 -32.39 -62.23 143.47
CA ASP A 89 -31.75 -60.92 143.31
C ASP A 89 -30.74 -60.93 142.15
N ASN A 90 -29.88 -61.97 142.08
CA ASN A 90 -28.95 -62.14 140.95
C ASN A 90 -29.69 -62.31 139.62
N ALA A 91 -30.80 -63.06 139.61
CA ALA A 91 -31.60 -63.25 138.41
C ALA A 91 -32.26 -61.94 137.93
N PHE A 92 -32.69 -61.07 138.84
CA PHE A 92 -33.25 -59.76 138.52
C PHE A 92 -32.19 -58.84 137.89
N VAL A 93 -31.03 -58.70 138.54
CA VAL A 93 -29.93 -57.86 138.05
C VAL A 93 -29.52 -58.26 136.63
N GLN A 94 -29.38 -59.57 136.38
CA GLN A 94 -29.05 -60.06 135.04
C GLN A 94 -30.11 -59.71 133.98
N ALA A 95 -31.41 -59.78 134.34
CA ALA A 95 -32.49 -59.44 133.40
C ALA A 95 -32.54 -57.93 133.12
N ARG A 96 -32.34 -57.09 134.14
CA ARG A 96 -32.22 -55.63 134.01
C ARG A 96 -31.07 -55.25 133.10
N ASP A 97 -29.89 -55.82 133.32
CA ASP A 97 -28.68 -55.47 132.58
C ASP A 97 -28.79 -55.91 131.10
N LYS A 98 -29.41 -57.07 130.83
CA LYS A 98 -29.72 -57.48 129.45
C LYS A 98 -30.71 -56.54 128.77
N THR A 99 -31.73 -56.08 129.48
CA THR A 99 -32.71 -55.11 128.94
C THR A 99 -31.99 -53.83 128.50
N ALA A 100 -31.17 -53.25 129.38
CA ALA A 100 -30.39 -52.05 129.08
C ALA A 100 -29.44 -52.26 127.89
N GLY A 101 -28.75 -53.41 127.82
CA GLY A 101 -27.86 -53.74 126.71
C GLY A 101 -28.58 -53.85 125.36
N HIS A 102 -29.75 -54.47 125.30
CA HIS A 102 -30.53 -54.57 124.07
C HIS A 102 -31.09 -53.22 123.60
N LEU A 103 -31.55 -52.37 124.53
CA LEU A 103 -32.01 -51.01 124.19
C LEU A 103 -30.88 -50.12 123.66
N ALA A 104 -29.70 -50.16 124.28
CA ALA A 104 -28.52 -49.41 123.81
C ALA A 104 -28.08 -49.85 122.39
N ASN A 105 -28.12 -51.15 122.11
CA ASN A 105 -27.83 -51.68 120.77
C ASN A 105 -28.88 -51.23 119.75
N ALA A 106 -30.17 -51.23 120.10
CA ALA A 106 -31.23 -50.75 119.21
C ALA A 106 -31.05 -49.26 118.85
N GLU A 107 -30.66 -48.42 119.81
CA GLU A 107 -30.37 -47.00 119.54
C GLU A 107 -29.14 -46.83 118.63
N THR A 108 -28.11 -47.65 118.83
CA THR A 108 -26.91 -47.65 117.99
C THR A 108 -27.24 -47.98 116.53
N PHE A 109 -28.02 -49.04 116.30
CA PHE A 109 -28.44 -49.41 114.95
C PHE A 109 -29.40 -48.39 114.33
N SER A 110 -30.19 -47.67 115.14
CA SER A 110 -31.00 -46.54 114.65
C SER A 110 -30.13 -45.42 114.07
N LYS A 111 -29.06 -45.04 114.78
CA LYS A 111 -28.12 -44.00 114.32
C LYS A 111 -27.40 -44.45 113.04
N GLN A 112 -27.02 -45.73 112.96
CA GLN A 112 -26.44 -46.30 111.74
C GLN A 112 -27.42 -46.28 110.56
N ALA A 113 -28.69 -46.63 110.77
CA ALA A 113 -29.70 -46.58 109.72
C ALA A 113 -29.90 -45.14 109.18
N THR A 114 -29.94 -44.12 110.04
CA THR A 114 -30.00 -42.73 109.59
C THR A 114 -28.77 -42.33 108.78
N ALA A 115 -27.56 -42.68 109.23
CA ALA A 115 -26.33 -42.39 108.50
C ALA A 115 -26.28 -43.09 107.12
N HIS A 116 -26.68 -44.36 107.06
CA HIS A 116 -26.72 -45.11 105.80
C HIS A 116 -27.79 -44.57 104.83
N ALA A 117 -28.92 -44.06 105.33
CA ALA A 117 -29.94 -43.42 104.49
C ALA A 117 -29.40 -42.16 103.81
N SER A 118 -28.73 -41.26 104.56
CA SER A 118 -28.09 -40.07 103.98
C SER A 118 -26.98 -40.44 102.98
N ALA A 119 -26.18 -41.46 103.29
CA ALA A 119 -25.14 -41.95 102.39
C ALA A 119 -25.72 -42.54 101.09
N LEU A 120 -26.88 -43.21 101.15
CA LEU A 120 -27.55 -43.76 99.97
C LEU A 120 -28.02 -42.64 99.04
N THR A 121 -28.66 -41.59 99.56
CA THR A 121 -29.06 -40.43 98.75
C THR A 121 -27.86 -39.76 98.06
N ALA A 122 -26.74 -39.61 98.76
CA ALA A 122 -25.52 -39.07 98.17
C ALA A 122 -24.97 -39.98 97.05
N ALA A 123 -25.00 -41.31 97.24
CA ALA A 123 -24.57 -42.27 96.25
C ALA A 123 -25.47 -42.30 95.00
N GLU A 124 -26.78 -42.16 95.16
CA GLU A 124 -27.74 -42.06 94.06
C GLU A 124 -27.52 -40.81 93.20
N ASN A 125 -27.31 -39.66 93.85
CA ASN A 125 -27.01 -38.41 93.13
C ASN A 125 -25.68 -38.51 92.36
N ALA A 126 -24.66 -39.11 92.97
CA ALA A 126 -23.37 -39.33 92.31
C ALA A 126 -23.47 -40.30 91.11
N PHE A 127 -24.30 -41.33 91.20
CA PHE A 127 -24.56 -42.26 90.09
C PHE A 127 -25.29 -41.56 88.92
N LYS A 128 -26.35 -40.80 89.21
CA LYS A 128 -27.09 -40.03 88.18
C LYS A 128 -26.17 -39.04 87.45
N ALA A 129 -25.34 -38.30 88.18
CA ALA A 129 -24.38 -37.38 87.58
C ALA A 129 -23.37 -38.10 86.66
N ALA A 130 -22.87 -39.27 87.07
CA ALA A 130 -21.98 -40.09 86.26
C ALA A 130 -22.66 -40.63 84.99
N GLU A 131 -23.94 -41.00 85.07
CA GLU A 131 -24.73 -41.44 83.92
C GLU A 131 -24.97 -40.31 82.91
N THR A 132 -25.31 -39.11 83.37
CA THR A 132 -25.44 -37.93 82.50
C THR A 132 -24.11 -37.59 81.80
N ALA A 133 -22.99 -37.62 82.52
CA ALA A 133 -21.67 -37.35 81.94
C ALA A 133 -21.29 -38.35 80.85
N LEU A 134 -21.59 -39.64 81.04
CA LEU A 134 -21.37 -40.67 80.01
C LEU A 134 -22.21 -40.39 78.76
N ALA A 135 -23.48 -40.04 78.91
CA ALA A 135 -24.36 -39.72 77.79
C ALA A 135 -23.87 -38.51 76.96
N VAL A 136 -23.39 -37.46 77.61
CA VAL A 136 -22.80 -36.28 76.94
C VAL A 136 -21.55 -36.67 76.16
N HIS A 137 -20.65 -37.44 76.77
CA HIS A 137 -19.44 -37.91 76.09
C HIS A 137 -19.75 -38.80 74.88
N GLU A 138 -20.80 -39.62 74.95
CA GLU A 138 -21.22 -40.45 73.82
C GLU A 138 -21.77 -39.61 72.67
N LYS A 139 -22.61 -38.61 72.98
CA LYS A 139 -23.15 -37.66 71.99
C LYS A 139 -22.05 -36.90 71.26
N THR A 140 -21.11 -36.30 72.01
CA THR A 140 -19.98 -35.57 71.42
C THR A 140 -19.09 -36.45 70.55
N ARG A 141 -18.91 -37.73 70.92
CA ARG A 141 -18.15 -38.68 70.09
C ARG A 141 -18.81 -38.90 68.74
N ILE A 142 -20.12 -39.16 68.73
CA ILE A 142 -20.89 -39.40 67.50
C ILE A 142 -20.87 -38.17 66.59
N GLU A 143 -21.03 -36.97 67.16
CA GLU A 143 -20.96 -35.70 66.42
C GLU A 143 -19.58 -35.49 65.79
N LYS A 144 -18.50 -35.73 66.54
CA LYS A 144 -17.12 -35.64 66.03
C LYS A 144 -16.83 -36.67 64.95
N ASP A 145 -17.24 -37.92 65.14
CA ASP A 145 -17.05 -38.99 64.16
C ASP A 145 -17.80 -38.65 62.85
N SER A 146 -18.99 -38.05 62.94
CA SER A 146 -19.77 -37.61 61.78
C SER A 146 -19.12 -36.43 61.05
N ALA A 147 -18.62 -35.43 61.79
CA ALA A 147 -17.90 -34.30 61.23
C ALA A 147 -16.59 -34.72 60.53
N ILE A 148 -15.83 -35.65 61.11
CA ILE A 148 -14.60 -36.18 60.50
C ILE A 148 -14.91 -36.92 59.19
N LYS A 149 -15.98 -37.74 59.16
CA LYS A 149 -16.41 -38.42 57.94
C LYS A 149 -16.80 -37.43 56.84
N ALA A 150 -17.56 -36.39 57.18
CA ALA A 150 -17.96 -35.35 56.23
C ALA A 150 -16.74 -34.57 55.69
N ALA A 151 -15.81 -34.17 56.56
CA ALA A 151 -14.59 -33.47 56.16
C ALA A 151 -13.69 -34.34 55.26
N THR A 152 -13.58 -35.64 55.54
CA THR A 152 -12.81 -36.58 54.72
C THR A 152 -13.44 -36.74 53.33
N ALA A 153 -14.77 -36.83 53.25
CA ALA A 153 -15.49 -36.90 51.99
C ALA A 153 -15.32 -35.60 51.16
N ASP A 154 -15.44 -34.44 51.79
CA ASP A 154 -15.22 -33.13 51.15
C ASP A 154 -13.78 -32.98 50.64
N GLN A 155 -12.78 -33.36 51.44
CA GLN A 155 -11.38 -33.34 51.02
C GLN A 155 -11.15 -34.25 49.81
N THR A 156 -11.72 -35.46 49.82
CA THR A 156 -11.59 -36.42 48.71
C THR A 156 -12.23 -35.87 47.43
N ALA A 157 -13.42 -35.27 47.54
CA ALA A 157 -14.11 -34.65 46.41
C ALA A 157 -13.32 -33.47 45.83
N LYS A 158 -12.77 -32.61 46.68
CA LYS A 158 -11.93 -31.47 46.25
C LYS A 158 -10.63 -31.90 45.60
N LEU A 159 -9.98 -32.95 46.12
CA LEU A 159 -8.78 -33.52 45.49
C LEU A 159 -9.10 -34.13 44.12
N ALA A 160 -10.21 -34.86 43.99
CA ALA A 160 -10.65 -35.39 42.71
C ALA A 160 -10.94 -34.27 41.70
N ALA A 161 -11.65 -33.21 42.12
CA ALA A 161 -11.93 -32.05 41.27
C ALA A 161 -10.65 -31.32 40.84
N ASN A 162 -9.69 -31.15 41.76
CA ASN A 162 -8.39 -30.53 41.46
C ASN A 162 -7.59 -31.35 40.43
N ASN A 163 -7.55 -32.68 40.59
CA ASN A 163 -6.89 -33.58 39.65
C ASN A 163 -7.53 -33.53 38.25
N THR A 164 -8.85 -33.48 38.17
CA THR A 164 -9.58 -33.30 36.90
C THR A 164 -9.26 -31.96 36.25
N ALA A 165 -9.25 -30.86 37.02
CA ALA A 165 -8.92 -29.53 36.53
C ALA A 165 -7.47 -29.46 36.01
N ASN A 166 -6.51 -30.03 36.73
CA ASN A 166 -5.10 -30.08 36.29
C ASN A 166 -4.93 -30.89 35.00
N SER A 167 -5.65 -32.01 34.87
CA SER A 167 -5.64 -32.83 33.65
C SER A 167 -6.21 -32.08 32.46
N ALA A 168 -7.32 -31.36 32.64
CA ALA A 168 -7.92 -30.52 31.61
C ALA A 168 -7.00 -29.37 31.19
N LEU A 169 -6.35 -28.70 32.15
CA LEU A 169 -5.38 -27.63 31.88
C LEU A 169 -4.17 -28.15 31.10
N ALA A 170 -3.63 -29.31 31.46
CA ALA A 170 -2.53 -29.93 30.74
C ALA A 170 -2.91 -30.28 29.29
N GLN A 171 -4.15 -30.74 29.07
CA GLN A 171 -4.68 -31.03 27.73
C GLN A 171 -4.83 -29.75 26.91
N GLN A 172 -5.47 -28.71 27.45
CA GLN A 172 -5.61 -27.41 26.79
C GLN A 172 -4.25 -26.79 26.44
N THR A 173 -3.26 -26.93 27.32
CA THR A 173 -1.90 -26.43 27.06
C THR A 173 -1.27 -27.16 25.86
N LYS A 174 -1.45 -28.48 25.75
CA LYS A 174 -0.97 -29.26 24.59
C LYS A 174 -1.69 -28.85 23.30
N GLU A 175 -3.00 -28.66 23.36
CA GLU A 175 -3.81 -28.21 22.23
C GLU A 175 -3.40 -26.81 21.77
N GLN A 176 -3.17 -25.88 22.70
CA GLN A 176 -2.68 -24.54 22.41
C GLN A 176 -1.32 -24.57 21.70
N VAL A 177 -0.35 -25.34 22.23
CA VAL A 177 0.97 -25.47 21.60
C VAL A 177 0.87 -26.06 20.19
N THR A 178 -0.02 -27.04 19.99
CA THR A 178 -0.27 -27.65 18.69
C THR A 178 -0.87 -26.63 17.72
N ALA A 179 -1.88 -25.87 18.16
CA ALA A 179 -2.51 -24.82 17.37
C ALA A 179 -1.50 -23.72 16.97
N THR A 180 -0.69 -23.23 17.91
CA THR A 180 0.35 -22.23 17.63
C THR A 180 1.41 -22.75 16.67
N LYS A 181 1.77 -24.04 16.74
CA LYS A 181 2.67 -24.64 15.74
C LYS A 181 2.01 -24.75 14.36
N ALA A 182 0.74 -25.15 14.32
CA ALA A 182 -0.02 -25.27 13.08
C ALA A 182 -0.22 -23.93 12.37
N GLU A 183 -0.28 -22.80 13.10
CA GLU A 183 -0.44 -21.46 12.54
C GLU A 183 0.81 -20.93 11.80
N LYS A 184 2.01 -21.42 12.14
CA LYS A 184 3.27 -20.92 11.56
C LYS A 184 3.34 -21.10 10.04
N THR A 185 2.94 -22.26 9.53
CA THR A 185 3.04 -22.57 8.09
C THR A 185 2.06 -21.71 7.27
N PRO A 186 0.75 -21.63 7.61
CA PRO A 186 -0.16 -20.70 6.94
C PRO A 186 0.30 -19.25 7.00
N ALA A 187 0.82 -18.78 8.14
CA ALA A 187 1.33 -17.41 8.27
C ALA A 187 2.53 -17.15 7.35
N GLN A 188 3.43 -18.12 7.19
CA GLN A 188 4.54 -18.00 6.25
C GLN A 188 4.06 -18.04 4.80
N ASN A 189 3.15 -18.97 4.46
CA ASN A 189 2.57 -19.06 3.13
C ASN A 189 1.85 -17.77 2.73
N LEU A 190 1.19 -17.08 3.66
CA LEU A 190 0.56 -15.78 3.42
C LEU A 190 1.61 -14.72 3.06
N ARG A 191 2.70 -14.60 3.83
CA ARG A 191 3.77 -13.64 3.54
C ARG A 191 4.43 -13.92 2.18
N ASP A 192 4.68 -15.19 1.88
CA ASP A 192 5.27 -15.59 0.60
C ASP A 192 4.31 -15.26 -0.56
N ALA A 193 3.01 -15.52 -0.39
CA ALA A 193 1.99 -15.17 -1.37
C ALA A 193 1.87 -13.65 -1.57
N GLU A 194 1.95 -12.84 -0.51
CA GLU A 194 1.97 -11.37 -0.58
C GLU A 194 3.21 -10.86 -1.35
N ALA A 195 4.38 -11.45 -1.11
CA ALA A 195 5.61 -11.10 -1.83
C ALA A 195 5.55 -11.48 -3.32
N VAL A 196 4.99 -12.65 -3.64
CA VAL A 196 4.74 -13.08 -5.02
C VAL A 196 3.73 -12.15 -5.70
N LEU A 197 2.63 -11.81 -5.02
CA LEU A 197 1.62 -10.89 -5.55
C LEU A 197 2.22 -9.51 -5.84
N ALA A 198 3.01 -8.94 -4.92
CA ALA A 198 3.67 -7.66 -5.14
C ALA A 198 4.62 -7.69 -6.36
N THR A 199 5.32 -8.80 -6.57
CA THR A 199 6.19 -9.01 -7.73
C THR A 199 5.39 -9.18 -9.03
N ALA A 200 4.28 -9.92 -8.99
CA ALA A 200 3.37 -10.10 -10.11
C ALA A 200 2.71 -8.77 -10.52
N VAL A 201 2.27 -7.95 -9.57
CA VAL A 201 1.69 -6.63 -9.82
C VAL A 201 2.71 -5.70 -10.49
N ARG A 202 3.95 -5.64 -9.99
CA ARG A 202 5.02 -4.86 -10.63
C ARG A 202 5.33 -5.36 -12.04
N SER A 203 5.34 -6.66 -12.24
CA SER A 203 5.57 -7.27 -13.56
C SER A 203 4.44 -6.95 -14.53
N ALA A 204 3.18 -7.02 -14.09
CA ALA A 204 2.01 -6.65 -14.88
C ALA A 204 2.05 -5.17 -15.30
N ALA A 205 2.36 -4.27 -14.36
CA ALA A 205 2.54 -2.84 -14.66
C ALA A 205 3.67 -2.60 -15.67
N LYS A 206 4.81 -3.31 -15.54
CA LYS A 206 5.89 -3.25 -16.53
C LYS A 206 5.41 -3.67 -17.93
N TRP A 207 4.69 -4.79 -18.04
CA TRP A 207 4.17 -5.27 -19.32
C TRP A 207 3.14 -4.32 -19.93
N GLN A 208 2.29 -3.70 -19.11
CA GLN A 208 1.37 -2.65 -19.57
C GLN A 208 2.12 -1.45 -20.14
N ALA A 209 3.19 -1.01 -19.47
CA ALA A 209 4.06 0.05 -19.98
C ALA A 209 4.74 -0.36 -21.30
N GLU A 210 5.26 -1.58 -21.41
CA GLU A 210 5.89 -2.04 -22.65
C GLU A 210 4.91 -2.13 -23.83
N THR A 211 3.63 -2.47 -23.61
CA THR A 211 2.62 -2.40 -24.67
C THR A 211 2.47 -0.98 -25.22
N ILE A 212 2.47 0.04 -24.35
CA ILE A 212 2.44 1.46 -24.75
C ILE A 212 3.73 1.82 -25.52
N ASN A 213 4.88 1.30 -25.08
CA ASN A 213 6.15 1.57 -25.72
C ASN A 213 6.24 0.94 -27.13
N VAL A 214 5.70 -0.26 -27.32
CA VAL A 214 5.59 -0.87 -28.66
C VAL A 214 4.72 -0.02 -29.58
N GLU A 215 3.56 0.44 -29.10
CA GLU A 215 2.72 1.36 -29.87
C GLU A 215 3.47 2.67 -30.21
N ARG A 216 4.19 3.24 -29.24
CA ARG A 216 5.05 4.40 -29.47
C ARG A 216 6.06 4.15 -30.58
N HIS A 217 6.75 3.00 -30.58
CA HIS A 217 7.73 2.67 -31.62
C HIS A 217 7.10 2.53 -33.01
N LEU A 218 5.89 1.99 -33.12
CA LEU A 218 5.13 1.97 -34.37
C LEU A 218 4.81 3.39 -34.86
N GLU A 219 4.37 4.26 -33.96
CA GLU A 219 4.04 5.66 -34.29
C GLU A 219 5.29 6.50 -34.63
N LEU A 220 6.44 6.20 -34.01
CA LEU A 220 7.74 6.79 -34.37
C LEU A 220 8.21 6.33 -35.75
N GLY A 221 7.96 5.07 -36.14
CA GLY A 221 8.21 4.60 -37.50
C GLY A 221 7.43 5.40 -38.53
N LYS A 222 6.11 5.55 -38.31
CA LYS A 222 5.24 6.39 -39.16
C LYS A 222 5.72 7.85 -39.22
N LEU A 223 6.17 8.40 -38.10
CA LEU A 223 6.71 9.75 -38.05
C LEU A 223 7.96 9.88 -38.93
N ALA A 224 8.88 8.92 -38.87
CA ALA A 224 10.09 8.92 -39.68
C ALA A 224 9.75 8.87 -41.19
N ASP A 225 8.78 8.04 -41.58
CA ASP A 225 8.30 7.98 -42.97
C ASP A 225 7.73 9.33 -43.43
N LEU A 226 6.87 9.95 -42.61
CA LEU A 226 6.31 11.28 -42.90
C LEU A 226 7.41 12.35 -42.94
N GLN A 227 8.42 12.31 -42.08
CA GLN A 227 9.53 13.28 -42.11
C GLN A 227 10.34 13.16 -43.41
N ASN A 228 10.57 11.94 -43.90
CA ASN A 228 11.23 11.72 -45.18
C ASN A 228 10.39 12.26 -46.35
N GLU A 229 9.08 12.00 -46.36
CA GLU A 229 8.18 12.52 -47.39
C GLU A 229 8.11 14.06 -47.34
N LEU A 230 8.07 14.66 -46.14
CA LEU A 230 8.12 16.12 -45.97
C LEU A 230 9.39 16.72 -46.57
N SER A 231 10.54 16.08 -46.39
CA SER A 231 11.79 16.50 -47.01
C SER A 231 11.72 16.44 -48.54
N GLY A 232 11.10 15.39 -49.09
CA GLY A 232 10.85 15.28 -50.54
C GLY A 232 9.95 16.41 -51.06
N LEU A 233 8.83 16.67 -50.39
CA LEU A 233 7.92 17.77 -50.75
C LEU A 233 8.60 19.14 -50.63
N ALA A 234 9.46 19.35 -49.63
CA ALA A 234 10.22 20.59 -49.47
C ALA A 234 11.19 20.82 -50.63
N ALA A 235 11.85 19.75 -51.13
CA ALA A 235 12.70 19.82 -52.31
C ALA A 235 11.88 20.19 -53.57
N ILE A 236 10.72 19.55 -53.78
CA ILE A 236 9.83 19.86 -54.92
C ILE A 236 9.34 21.32 -54.86
N ALA A 237 9.00 21.83 -53.67
CA ALA A 237 8.60 23.23 -53.49
C ALA A 237 9.77 24.20 -53.81
N ALA A 238 11.00 23.86 -53.43
CA ALA A 238 12.18 24.63 -53.76
C ALA A 238 12.45 24.65 -55.28
N GLU A 239 12.30 23.50 -55.96
CA GLU A 239 12.41 23.40 -57.42
C GLU A 239 11.33 24.23 -58.13
N ALA A 240 10.07 24.13 -57.69
CA ALA A 240 8.97 24.93 -58.23
C ALA A 240 9.24 26.43 -58.08
N LYS A 241 9.81 26.84 -56.94
CA LYS A 241 10.21 28.24 -56.71
C LYS A 241 11.31 28.67 -57.67
N ALA A 242 12.35 27.86 -57.82
CA ALA A 242 13.45 28.17 -58.74
C ALA A 242 12.98 28.29 -60.19
N LEU A 243 12.06 27.42 -60.63
CA LEU A 243 11.44 27.50 -61.96
C LEU A 243 10.62 28.78 -62.14
N HIS A 244 9.85 29.18 -61.13
CA HIS A 244 9.09 30.43 -61.17
C HIS A 244 10.01 31.66 -61.22
N ASP A 245 11.03 31.70 -60.36
CA ASP A 245 12.01 32.80 -60.33
C ASP A 245 12.76 32.91 -61.69
N ALA A 246 13.10 31.78 -62.32
CA ALA A 246 13.67 31.74 -63.67
C ALA A 246 12.72 32.24 -64.75
N ALA A 247 11.42 31.88 -64.67
CA ALA A 247 10.40 32.37 -65.61
C ALA A 247 10.20 33.88 -65.50
N LEU A 248 10.22 34.44 -64.29
CA LEU A 248 10.17 35.88 -64.05
C LEU A 248 11.40 36.60 -64.65
N ALA A 249 12.60 36.05 -64.45
CA ALA A 249 13.81 36.61 -65.04
C ALA A 249 13.76 36.60 -66.59
N ALA A 250 13.27 35.52 -67.20
CA ALA A 250 13.10 35.43 -68.64
C ALA A 250 12.06 36.41 -69.19
N LEU A 251 10.94 36.60 -68.48
CA LEU A 251 9.93 37.60 -68.81
C LEU A 251 10.52 39.02 -68.77
N GLU A 252 11.29 39.33 -67.73
CA GLU A 252 11.90 40.65 -67.59
C GLU A 252 12.95 40.91 -68.67
N ALA A 253 13.76 39.91 -69.03
CA ALA A 253 14.68 39.99 -70.16
C ALA A 253 13.92 40.25 -71.49
N ALA A 254 12.80 39.57 -71.73
CA ALA A 254 11.98 39.79 -72.91
C ALA A 254 11.37 41.21 -72.95
N ARG A 255 10.91 41.72 -71.80
CA ARG A 255 10.40 43.10 -71.66
C ARG A 255 11.47 44.14 -71.97
N LYS A 256 12.69 43.96 -71.44
CA LYS A 256 13.83 44.84 -71.75
C LYS A 256 14.16 44.82 -73.24
N ALA A 257 14.23 43.64 -73.84
CA ALA A 257 14.49 43.50 -75.28
C ALA A 257 13.43 44.21 -76.13
N LEU A 258 12.14 44.13 -75.75
CA LEU A 258 11.04 44.84 -76.40
C LEU A 258 11.21 46.37 -76.32
N VAL A 259 11.59 46.91 -75.16
CA VAL A 259 11.84 48.35 -74.97
C VAL A 259 13.00 48.85 -75.84
N GLU A 260 13.99 48.01 -76.15
CA GLU A 260 15.12 48.37 -77.02
C GLU A 260 14.78 48.36 -78.52
N VAL A 261 13.69 47.71 -78.96
CA VAL A 261 13.36 47.58 -80.39
C VAL A 261 13.28 48.94 -81.10
N PRO A 262 12.57 49.96 -80.58
CA PRO A 262 12.52 51.28 -81.21
C PRO A 262 13.90 51.94 -81.36
N LEU A 263 14.79 51.77 -80.37
CA LEU A 263 16.14 52.31 -80.41
C LEU A 263 16.97 51.63 -81.50
N LYS A 264 16.86 50.30 -81.64
CA LYS A 264 17.54 49.53 -82.69
C LYS A 264 17.05 49.90 -84.09
N ILE A 265 15.74 50.10 -84.26
CA ILE A 265 15.16 50.58 -85.52
C ILE A 265 15.72 51.96 -85.87
N LYS A 266 15.69 52.91 -84.93
CA LYS A 266 16.23 54.26 -85.15
C LYS A 266 17.71 54.25 -85.54
N ALA A 267 18.52 53.41 -84.91
CA ALA A 267 19.94 53.27 -85.27
C ALA A 267 20.14 52.72 -86.70
N LYS A 268 19.31 51.75 -87.13
CA LYS A 268 19.35 51.22 -88.50
C LYS A 268 18.83 52.23 -89.53
N GLU A 269 17.83 53.04 -89.18
CA GLU A 269 17.35 54.15 -90.02
C GLU A 269 18.43 55.20 -90.25
N GLN A 270 19.17 55.59 -89.20
CA GLN A 270 20.32 56.49 -89.32
C GLN A 270 21.43 55.90 -90.20
N THR A 271 21.68 54.59 -90.07
CA THR A 271 22.67 53.89 -90.90
C THR A 271 22.25 53.92 -92.36
N LEU A 272 21.00 53.61 -92.68
CA LEU A 272 20.46 53.65 -94.04
C LEU A 272 20.56 55.07 -94.62
N ALA A 273 20.16 56.10 -93.87
CA ALA A 273 20.24 57.49 -94.31
C ALA A 273 21.68 57.91 -94.66
N LYS A 274 22.67 57.45 -93.88
CA LYS A 274 24.09 57.68 -94.16
C LYS A 274 24.53 57.01 -95.46
N GLN A 275 24.12 55.76 -95.71
CA GLN A 275 24.47 55.05 -96.94
C GLN A 275 23.77 55.63 -98.17
N GLN A 276 22.50 56.05 -98.05
CA GLN A 276 21.78 56.75 -99.11
C GLN A 276 22.45 58.09 -99.46
N SER A 277 22.95 58.82 -98.46
CA SER A 277 23.71 60.06 -98.69
C SER A 277 25.03 59.80 -99.43
N ALA A 278 25.75 58.73 -99.07
CA ALA A 278 26.96 58.31 -99.79
C ALA A 278 26.66 57.94 -101.25
N MET A 279 25.56 57.22 -101.48
CA MET A 279 25.09 56.87 -102.83
C MET A 279 24.79 58.12 -103.66
N ALA A 280 24.09 59.11 -103.08
CA ALA A 280 23.81 60.37 -103.78
C ALA A 280 25.09 61.13 -104.17
N ILE A 281 26.11 61.13 -103.29
CA ILE A 281 27.42 61.72 -103.59
C ILE A 281 28.09 60.98 -104.76
N GLU A 282 28.14 59.65 -104.74
CA GLU A 282 28.81 58.90 -105.80
C GLU A 282 28.05 58.96 -107.14
N THR A 283 26.72 59.07 -107.11
CA THR A 283 25.89 59.36 -108.30
C THR A 283 26.23 60.72 -108.89
N ASN A 284 26.32 61.78 -108.06
CA ASN A 284 26.69 63.11 -108.53
C ASN A 284 28.12 63.14 -109.09
N ASN A 285 29.06 62.43 -108.46
CA ASN A 285 30.43 62.29 -108.95
C ASN A 285 30.48 61.60 -110.32
N LEU A 286 29.69 60.54 -110.51
CA LEU A 286 29.57 59.85 -111.79
C LEU A 286 28.98 60.76 -112.87
N GLU A 287 27.92 61.49 -112.55
CA GLU A 287 27.29 62.42 -113.50
C GLU A 287 28.25 63.53 -113.93
N LYS A 288 29.00 64.09 -112.98
CA LYS A 288 30.05 65.07 -113.26
C LYS A 288 31.16 64.48 -114.15
N ALA A 289 31.66 63.29 -113.82
CA ALA A 289 32.69 62.62 -114.61
C ALA A 289 32.22 62.33 -116.05
N ARG A 290 30.95 61.92 -116.23
CA ARG A 290 30.32 61.75 -117.55
C ARG A 290 30.26 63.06 -118.32
N LYS A 291 29.82 64.14 -117.67
CA LYS A 291 29.77 65.47 -118.29
C LYS A 291 31.16 65.94 -118.75
N ASP A 292 32.16 65.84 -117.88
CA ASP A 292 33.54 66.21 -118.19
C ASP A 292 34.10 65.39 -119.37
N SER A 293 33.79 64.09 -119.44
CA SER A 293 34.20 63.24 -120.57
C SER A 293 33.53 63.67 -121.88
N THR A 294 32.23 63.95 -121.87
CA THR A 294 31.49 64.47 -123.04
C THR A 294 32.06 65.79 -123.53
N GLU A 295 32.40 66.72 -122.62
CA GLU A 295 33.03 68.00 -122.98
C GLU A 295 34.40 67.79 -123.63
N LYS A 296 35.23 66.89 -123.09
CA LYS A 296 36.53 66.52 -123.67
C LYS A 296 36.40 65.87 -125.04
N GLU A 297 35.41 65.00 -125.24
CA GLU A 297 35.11 64.40 -126.54
C GLU A 297 34.69 65.46 -127.56
N GLY A 298 33.82 66.40 -127.17
CA GLY A 298 33.43 67.54 -127.99
C GLY A 298 34.62 68.40 -128.39
N PHE A 299 35.52 68.72 -127.45
CA PHE A 299 36.74 69.48 -127.72
C PHE A 299 37.71 68.71 -128.64
N LEU A 300 37.90 67.41 -128.40
CA LEU A 300 38.70 66.54 -129.27
C LEU A 300 38.19 66.59 -130.72
N ASN A 301 36.87 66.54 -130.92
CA ASN A 301 36.26 66.61 -132.25
C ASN A 301 36.49 67.98 -132.93
N GLN A 302 36.40 69.08 -132.17
CA GLN A 302 36.72 70.43 -132.68
C GLN A 302 38.19 70.54 -133.10
N VAL A 303 39.12 70.10 -132.25
CA VAL A 303 40.56 70.09 -132.54
C VAL A 303 40.87 69.18 -133.73
N GLN A 304 40.19 68.03 -133.86
CA GLN A 304 40.37 67.11 -134.98
C GLN A 304 39.88 67.71 -136.30
N THR A 305 38.78 68.46 -136.27
CA THR A 305 38.28 69.21 -137.43
C THR A 305 39.30 70.28 -137.85
N LEU A 306 39.81 71.07 -136.90
CA LEU A 306 40.85 72.07 -137.15
C LEU A 306 42.13 71.44 -137.70
N ALA A 307 42.62 70.38 -137.06
CA ALA A 307 43.81 69.65 -137.49
C ALA A 307 43.67 69.12 -138.93
N THR A 308 42.49 68.64 -139.31
CA THR A 308 42.21 68.17 -140.68
C THR A 308 42.27 69.33 -141.68
N ALA A 309 41.67 70.47 -141.34
CA ALA A 309 41.73 71.68 -142.18
C ALA A 309 43.16 72.22 -142.31
N THR A 310 43.93 72.26 -141.22
CA THR A 310 45.35 72.66 -141.22
C THR A 310 46.20 71.70 -142.03
N LYS A 311 45.98 70.39 -141.92
CA LYS A 311 46.67 69.38 -142.72
C LYS A 311 46.43 69.56 -144.21
N ALA A 312 45.18 69.81 -144.61
CA ALA A 312 44.82 70.07 -146.00
C ALA A 312 45.50 71.34 -146.53
N LYS A 313 45.53 72.41 -145.73
CA LYS A 313 46.21 73.66 -146.10
C LYS A 313 47.74 73.53 -146.16
N ALA A 314 48.34 72.82 -145.21
CA ALA A 314 49.78 72.54 -145.19
C ALA A 314 50.23 71.70 -146.39
N ALA A 315 49.39 70.79 -146.89
CA ALA A 315 49.66 70.02 -148.11
C ALA A 315 49.60 70.88 -149.39
N ALA A 316 48.74 71.91 -149.42
CA ALA A 316 48.63 72.85 -150.54
C ALA A 316 49.79 73.88 -150.57
N GLU A 317 50.37 74.22 -149.42
CA GLU A 317 51.46 75.19 -149.26
C GLU A 317 52.76 74.52 -148.76
N ALA A 318 53.26 73.53 -149.50
CA ALA A 318 54.34 72.65 -149.05
C ALA A 318 55.69 73.33 -148.70
N ALA A 319 55.93 74.56 -149.15
CA ALA A 319 57.12 75.34 -148.80
C ALA A 319 56.98 76.14 -147.47
N ASN A 320 55.78 76.19 -146.88
CA ASN A 320 55.49 76.92 -145.66
C ASN A 320 55.84 76.08 -144.42
N ALA A 321 57.05 76.29 -143.89
CA ALA A 321 57.57 75.54 -142.74
C ALA A 321 56.74 75.71 -141.46
N GLU A 322 56.08 76.87 -141.27
CA GLU A 322 55.25 77.13 -140.08
C GLU A 322 53.95 76.30 -140.10
N LEU A 323 53.31 76.16 -141.27
CA LEU A 323 52.13 75.31 -141.43
C LEU A 323 52.44 73.83 -141.22
N ALA A 324 53.61 73.37 -141.68
CA ALA A 324 54.08 72.00 -141.45
C ALA A 324 54.32 71.73 -139.96
N ALA A 325 54.96 72.67 -139.24
CA ALA A 325 55.16 72.59 -137.80
C ALA A 325 53.85 72.62 -137.00
N ALA A 326 52.90 73.49 -137.39
CA ALA A 326 51.58 73.54 -136.78
C ALA A 326 50.81 72.22 -136.95
N ASN A 327 50.87 71.60 -138.14
CA ASN A 327 50.26 70.30 -138.41
C ASN A 327 50.87 69.18 -137.53
N ALA A 328 52.19 69.16 -137.35
CA ALA A 328 52.84 68.21 -136.44
C ALA A 328 52.39 68.41 -134.98
N LYS A 329 52.32 69.67 -134.53
CA LYS A 329 51.83 70.02 -133.18
C LYS A 329 50.37 69.65 -132.95
N PHE A 330 49.51 69.77 -133.96
CA PHE A 330 48.14 69.24 -133.87
C PHE A 330 48.11 67.72 -133.73
N GLY A 331 49.01 67.00 -134.39
CA GLY A 331 49.16 65.54 -134.22
C GLY A 331 49.51 65.15 -132.78
N GLU A 332 50.47 65.84 -132.16
CA GLU A 332 50.84 65.68 -130.75
C GLU A 332 49.67 66.00 -129.81
N THR A 333 49.00 67.14 -130.02
CA THR A 333 47.84 67.57 -129.23
C THR A 333 46.69 66.56 -129.31
N LEU A 334 46.38 66.04 -130.50
CA LEU A 334 45.34 65.02 -130.67
C LEU A 334 45.69 63.71 -129.95
N ALA A 335 46.96 63.29 -129.96
CA ALA A 335 47.39 62.11 -129.22
C ALA A 335 47.22 62.29 -127.70
N LEU A 336 47.58 63.47 -127.17
CA LEU A 336 47.38 63.82 -125.77
C LEU A 336 45.90 63.89 -125.40
N LEU A 337 45.05 64.52 -126.23
CA LEU A 337 43.60 64.60 -125.99
C LEU A 337 42.92 63.22 -126.02
N ARG A 338 43.31 62.34 -126.95
CA ARG A 338 42.81 60.95 -126.98
C ARG A 338 43.22 60.16 -125.74
N LYS A 339 44.45 60.36 -125.26
CA LYS A 339 44.92 59.76 -124.00
C LYS A 339 44.14 60.29 -122.81
N ASP A 340 43.90 61.59 -122.76
CA ASP A 340 43.13 62.23 -121.69
C ASP A 340 41.66 61.76 -121.67
N LEU A 341 41.02 61.62 -122.85
CA LEU A 341 39.68 61.04 -122.97
C LEU A 341 39.64 59.58 -122.48
N THR A 342 40.66 58.78 -122.84
CA THR A 342 40.79 57.40 -122.38
C THR A 342 40.93 57.32 -120.85
N ASN A 343 41.72 58.22 -120.25
CA ASN A 343 41.86 58.32 -118.80
C ASN A 343 40.53 58.74 -118.13
N SER A 344 39.81 59.70 -118.72
CA SER A 344 38.47 60.09 -118.25
C SER A 344 37.48 58.93 -118.28
N ASN A 345 37.43 58.16 -119.37
CA ASN A 345 36.56 56.99 -119.47
C ASN A 345 36.94 55.90 -118.46
N SER A 346 38.24 55.68 -118.22
CA SER A 346 38.70 54.75 -117.18
C SER A 346 38.27 55.21 -115.77
N ALA A 347 38.30 56.52 -115.52
CA ALA A 347 37.81 57.10 -114.27
C ALA A 347 36.28 56.97 -114.11
N ILE A 348 35.51 57.08 -115.20
CA ILE A 348 34.07 56.78 -115.21
C ILE A 348 33.82 55.33 -114.80
N THR A 349 34.51 54.35 -115.42
CA THR A 349 34.34 52.94 -115.08
C THR A 349 34.70 52.65 -113.61
N ALA A 350 35.77 53.27 -113.09
CA ALA A 350 36.11 53.16 -111.68
C ALA A 350 35.03 53.76 -110.76
N GLN A 351 34.40 54.84 -111.19
CA GLN A 351 33.32 55.50 -110.46
C GLN A 351 32.00 54.69 -110.52
N GLU A 352 31.70 54.04 -111.64
CA GLU A 352 30.57 53.12 -111.78
C GLU A 352 30.73 51.92 -110.83
N SER A 353 31.93 51.34 -110.75
CA SER A 353 32.22 50.26 -109.80
C SER A 353 32.06 50.69 -108.34
N LYS A 354 32.48 51.92 -107.98
CA LYS A 354 32.23 52.47 -106.64
C LYS A 354 30.73 52.63 -106.35
N LEU A 355 29.96 53.15 -107.32
CA LEU A 355 28.53 53.32 -107.18
C LEU A 355 27.83 51.97 -106.96
N GLU A 356 28.21 50.93 -107.71
CA GLU A 356 27.69 49.56 -107.55
C GLU A 356 28.00 49.00 -106.14
N GLY A 357 29.22 49.23 -105.64
CA GLY A 357 29.60 48.87 -104.28
C GLY A 357 28.72 49.57 -103.22
N VAL A 358 28.50 50.88 -103.36
CA VAL A 358 27.64 51.64 -102.45
C VAL A 358 26.18 51.19 -102.57
N GLN A 359 25.68 50.93 -103.77
CA GLN A 359 24.32 50.43 -103.99
C GLN A 359 24.09 49.09 -103.26
N THR A 360 25.07 48.19 -103.30
CA THR A 360 25.05 46.94 -102.53
C THR A 360 24.95 47.20 -101.03
N THR A 361 25.73 48.16 -100.51
CA THR A 361 25.66 48.52 -99.08
C THR A 361 24.33 49.14 -98.66
N VAL A 362 23.68 49.92 -99.55
CA VAL A 362 22.33 50.45 -99.31
C VAL A 362 21.32 49.32 -99.25
N SER A 363 21.33 48.40 -100.21
CA SER A 363 20.42 47.25 -100.22
C SER A 363 20.60 46.37 -98.97
N GLN A 364 21.84 46.15 -98.52
CA GLN A 364 22.08 45.43 -97.26
C GLN A 364 21.54 46.19 -96.04
N ALA A 365 21.73 47.52 -95.98
CA ALA A 365 21.20 48.34 -94.89
C ALA A 365 19.65 48.36 -94.87
N GLU A 366 19.00 48.33 -96.03
CA GLU A 366 17.53 48.20 -96.15
C GLU A 366 17.05 46.83 -95.66
N ALA A 367 17.74 45.75 -96.04
CA ALA A 367 17.44 44.40 -95.57
C ALA A 367 17.57 44.30 -94.05
N ASP A 368 18.67 44.80 -93.48
CA ASP A 368 18.92 44.87 -92.04
C ASP A 368 17.83 45.67 -91.29
N LEU A 369 17.43 46.82 -91.83
CA LEU A 369 16.35 47.64 -91.26
C LEU A 369 15.02 46.89 -91.28
N ASN A 370 14.67 46.26 -92.40
CA ASN A 370 13.45 45.49 -92.54
C ASN A 370 13.42 44.28 -91.59
N GLN A 371 14.53 43.58 -91.42
CA GLN A 371 14.66 42.51 -90.43
C GLN A 371 14.50 43.04 -89.00
N THR A 372 15.08 44.20 -88.70
CA THR A 372 14.94 44.85 -87.38
C THR A 372 13.50 45.29 -87.13
N ARG A 373 12.78 45.77 -88.15
CA ARG A 373 11.36 46.15 -88.05
C ARG A 373 10.44 44.97 -87.75
N LYS A 374 10.80 43.75 -88.20
CA LYS A 374 10.06 42.52 -87.83
C LYS A 374 10.07 42.27 -86.32
N LEU A 375 11.10 42.71 -85.61
CA LEU A 375 11.17 42.60 -84.14
C LEU A 375 10.03 43.36 -83.44
N SER A 376 9.47 44.41 -84.05
CA SER A 376 8.30 45.11 -83.51
C SER A 376 7.05 44.24 -83.47
N GLN A 377 6.98 43.19 -84.29
CA GLN A 377 5.87 42.24 -84.33
C GLN A 377 6.16 41.00 -83.48
N ASP A 378 7.41 40.55 -83.45
CA ASP A 378 7.79 39.28 -82.80
C ASP A 378 8.11 39.46 -81.31
N ALA A 379 8.77 40.55 -80.91
CA ALA A 379 9.13 40.78 -79.50
C ALA A 379 7.93 40.85 -78.55
N PRO A 380 6.78 41.47 -78.91
CA PRO A 380 5.57 41.42 -78.08
C PRO A 380 5.05 39.99 -77.86
N LYS A 381 5.08 39.13 -78.89
CA LYS A 381 4.63 37.74 -78.80
C LYS A 381 5.51 36.94 -77.84
N VAL A 382 6.82 37.18 -77.86
CA VAL A 382 7.77 36.56 -76.91
C VAL A 382 7.44 36.99 -75.48
N VAL A 383 7.16 38.28 -75.24
CA VAL A 383 6.76 38.77 -73.91
C VAL A 383 5.47 38.10 -73.45
N GLU A 384 4.47 37.96 -74.33
CA GLU A 384 3.20 37.29 -74.01
C GLU A 384 3.40 35.80 -73.66
N GLU A 385 4.22 35.09 -74.44
CA GLU A 385 4.58 33.70 -74.18
C GLU A 385 5.27 33.56 -72.80
N LYS A 386 6.26 34.41 -72.50
CA LYS A 386 6.95 34.36 -71.20
C LYS A 386 6.05 34.76 -70.03
N LEU A 387 5.10 35.68 -70.25
CA LEU A 387 4.09 36.03 -69.25
C LEU A 387 3.20 34.84 -68.94
N LYS A 388 2.77 34.09 -69.97
CA LYS A 388 1.98 32.87 -69.79
C LYS A 388 2.74 31.81 -68.98
N VAL A 389 4.02 31.59 -69.30
CA VAL A 389 4.88 30.65 -68.56
C VAL A 389 5.08 31.10 -67.10
N SER A 390 5.28 32.39 -66.86
CA SER A 390 5.40 32.95 -65.50
C SER A 390 4.14 32.70 -64.68
N LYS A 391 2.93 32.90 -65.25
CA LYS A 391 1.67 32.63 -64.56
C LYS A 391 1.48 31.13 -64.27
N GLN A 392 1.83 30.26 -65.21
CA GLN A 392 1.73 28.80 -65.02
C GLN A 392 2.64 28.32 -63.89
N THR A 393 3.88 28.82 -63.83
CA THR A 393 4.83 28.48 -62.77
C THR A 393 4.42 29.06 -61.42
N GLU A 394 3.81 30.24 -61.38
CA GLU A 394 3.24 30.84 -60.17
C GLU A 394 2.13 29.96 -59.57
N THR A 395 1.17 29.54 -60.39
CA THR A 395 0.09 28.63 -59.96
C THR A 395 0.66 27.34 -59.40
N LYS A 396 1.61 26.72 -60.10
CA LYS A 396 2.23 25.46 -59.67
C LYS A 396 3.03 25.61 -58.36
N LEU A 397 3.72 26.75 -58.19
CA LEU A 397 4.40 27.08 -56.92
C LEU A 397 3.38 27.19 -55.77
N GLY A 398 2.25 27.87 -56.00
CA GLY A 398 1.17 27.99 -55.02
C GLY A 398 0.59 26.62 -54.61
N GLU A 399 0.27 25.77 -55.59
CA GLU A 399 -0.22 24.41 -55.36
C GLU A 399 0.78 23.57 -54.55
N THR A 400 2.05 23.57 -54.97
CA THR A 400 3.11 22.79 -54.32
C THR A 400 3.36 23.25 -52.87
N THR A 401 3.35 24.58 -52.65
CA THR A 401 3.50 25.15 -51.31
C THR A 401 2.30 24.80 -50.42
N GLY A 402 1.08 24.85 -50.96
CA GLY A 402 -0.13 24.45 -50.24
C GLY A 402 -0.13 22.98 -49.82
N VAL A 403 0.35 22.08 -50.69
CA VAL A 403 0.55 20.65 -50.37
C VAL A 403 1.58 20.50 -49.25
N LEU A 404 2.73 21.16 -49.38
CA LEU A 404 3.79 21.12 -48.38
C LEU A 404 3.29 21.58 -47.00
N ASP A 405 2.58 22.70 -46.93
CA ASP A 405 2.09 23.25 -45.67
C ASP A 405 1.00 22.37 -45.04
N THR A 406 0.10 21.80 -45.84
CA THR A 406 -0.87 20.82 -45.36
C THR A 406 -0.17 19.58 -44.79
N PHE A 407 0.89 19.13 -45.45
CA PHE A 407 1.65 17.95 -45.02
C PHE A 407 2.45 18.21 -43.73
N LYS A 408 3.00 19.42 -43.53
CA LYS A 408 3.62 19.82 -42.25
C LYS A 408 2.67 19.67 -41.05
N VAL A 409 1.39 19.97 -41.24
CA VAL A 409 0.37 19.78 -40.19
C VAL A 409 0.23 18.30 -39.82
N GLN A 410 0.24 17.40 -40.81
CA GLN A 410 0.18 15.95 -40.57
C GLN A 410 1.40 15.44 -39.79
N VAL A 411 2.61 15.87 -40.18
CA VAL A 411 3.86 15.56 -39.47
C VAL A 411 3.79 16.04 -38.01
N THR A 412 3.29 17.26 -37.79
CA THR A 412 3.15 17.84 -36.45
C THR A 412 2.14 17.07 -35.59
N ALA A 413 1.02 16.64 -36.17
CA ALA A 413 0.03 15.81 -35.48
C ALA A 413 0.61 14.44 -35.09
N GLN A 414 1.37 13.82 -35.98
CA GLN A 414 2.03 12.54 -35.71
C GLN A 414 3.13 12.65 -34.64
N GLN A 415 3.89 13.75 -34.65
CA GLN A 415 4.86 14.08 -33.59
C GLN A 415 4.16 14.17 -32.23
N THR A 416 3.08 14.95 -32.16
CA THR A 416 2.29 15.13 -30.92
C THR A 416 1.76 13.80 -30.39
N LYS A 417 1.29 12.91 -31.27
CA LYS A 417 0.83 11.57 -30.89
C LYS A 417 1.96 10.72 -30.29
N SER A 418 3.13 10.73 -30.91
CA SER A 418 4.31 9.99 -30.45
C SER A 418 4.81 10.50 -29.08
N ASP A 419 4.80 11.82 -28.88
CA ASP A 419 5.19 12.45 -27.61
C ASP A 419 4.20 12.15 -26.48
N SER A 420 2.89 12.13 -26.80
CA SER A 420 1.85 11.73 -25.85
C SER A 420 2.01 10.28 -25.38
N LEU A 421 2.31 9.36 -26.31
CA LEU A 421 2.61 7.96 -25.97
C LEU A 421 3.87 7.83 -25.11
N PHE A 422 4.91 8.63 -25.38
CA PHE A 422 6.10 8.66 -24.54
C PHE A 422 5.79 9.09 -23.11
N LYS A 423 5.00 10.14 -22.94
CA LYS A 423 4.56 10.57 -21.60
C LYS A 423 3.77 9.48 -20.88
N LYS A 424 2.80 8.84 -21.56
CA LYS A 424 2.01 7.73 -20.99
C LYS A 424 2.88 6.54 -20.60
N TYR A 425 3.89 6.21 -21.40
CA TYR A 425 4.85 5.15 -21.09
C TYR A 425 5.58 5.45 -19.77
N LEU A 426 6.15 6.65 -19.64
CA LEU A 426 6.86 7.05 -18.42
C LEU A 426 5.95 7.04 -17.18
N GLU A 427 4.70 7.47 -17.32
CA GLU A 427 3.72 7.45 -16.23
C GLU A 427 3.28 6.03 -15.83
N SER A 428 3.38 5.07 -16.75
CA SER A 428 2.96 3.67 -16.54
C SER A 428 4.09 2.77 -16.01
N LEU A 429 5.33 3.25 -15.97
CA LEU A 429 6.44 2.48 -15.43
C LEU A 429 6.24 2.21 -13.93
N PRO A 430 6.54 0.98 -13.46
CA PRO A 430 6.51 0.68 -12.03
C PRO A 430 7.45 1.63 -11.28
N LYS A 431 6.97 2.15 -10.13
CA LYS A 431 7.76 2.99 -9.23
C LYS A 431 8.79 2.19 -8.43
#